data_AF-X1GPG1-F1
#
_entry.id   AF-X1GPG1-F1
#
_cell.length_a   1.000
_cell.length_b   1.000
_cell.length_c   1.000
_cell.angle_alpha   90.00
_cell.angle_beta   90.00
_cell.angle_gamma   90.00
#
_symmetry.space_group_name_H-M   'P 1'
#
loop_
_entity.id
_entity.type
_entity.pdbx_description
1 polymer ?
#
loop_
_entity_poly.entity_id
_entity_poly.type
_entity_poly.pdbx_seq_one_letter_code
_entity_poly.pdbx_strand_id
1 'polypeptide(L)'
;EYTIDIEDTGTIVDALSALDKQVYSDPEMKIFPIYKGLINSYLQLIWDGEENRIYEDCAVNAYGPNREFMNLQDDINTNLYPNSNITIVVHAD
;
A
#
# COMPACT_ATOMS: atom_id res chain seq x y z
N GLU A 1 3.58 -11.96 0.56
CA GLU A 1 3.70 -11.13 1.78
C GLU A 1 4.97 -10.32 1.65
N TYR A 2 4.92 -9.04 2.00
CA TYR A 2 6.05 -8.13 1.91
C TYR A 2 6.31 -7.52 3.29
N THR A 3 7.58 -7.32 3.61
CA THR A 3 8.01 -6.57 4.79
C THR A 3 8.74 -5.34 4.30
N ILE A 4 8.29 -4.18 4.76
CA ILE A 4 8.78 -2.88 4.31
C ILE A 4 9.20 -2.07 5.53
N ASP A 5 10.32 -1.36 5.40
CA ASP A 5 10.82 -0.43 6.40
C ASP A 5 10.58 0.99 5.89
N ILE A 6 9.96 1.82 6.74
CA ILE A 6 9.69 3.23 6.48
C ILE A 6 10.01 4.04 7.75
N GLU A 7 10.07 5.36 7.61
CA GLU A 7 10.25 6.27 8.76
C GLU A 7 9.08 6.17 9.75
N ASP A 8 9.31 6.50 11.02
CA ASP A 8 8.30 6.43 12.09
C ASP A 8 7.06 7.31 11.83
N THR A 9 7.20 8.32 10.96
CA THR A 9 6.11 9.21 10.53
C THR A 9 5.51 8.80 9.20
N GLY A 10 5.82 7.60 8.72
CA GLY A 10 5.40 7.12 7.41
C GLY A 10 3.92 6.79 7.34
N THR A 11 3.35 7.02 6.17
CA THR A 11 1.95 6.78 5.82
C THR A 11 1.80 5.53 4.94
N ILE A 12 0.57 5.20 4.56
CA ILE A 12 0.33 4.13 3.58
C ILE A 12 0.95 4.44 2.21
N VAL A 13 1.05 5.71 1.83
CA VAL A 13 1.69 6.13 0.57
C VAL A 13 3.19 5.85 0.63
N ASP A 14 3.84 6.12 1.77
CA ASP A 14 5.25 5.81 1.97
C ASP A 14 5.51 4.30 1.94
N ALA A 15 4.61 3.54 2.57
CA ALA A 15 4.64 2.08 2.56
C ALA A 15 4.55 1.50 1.14
N LEU A 16 3.58 1.96 0.34
CA LEU A 16 3.42 1.54 -1.06
C LEU A 16 4.61 1.97 -1.92
N SER A 17 5.17 3.16 -1.68
CA SER A 17 6.36 3.65 -2.37
C SER A 17 7.61 2.81 -2.04
N ALA A 18 7.76 2.38 -0.79
CA ALA A 18 8.84 1.49 -0.36
C ALA A 18 8.70 0.11 -0.99
N LEU A 19 7.47 -0.44 -1.03
CA LEU A 19 7.15 -1.68 -1.71
C LEU A 19 7.51 -1.62 -3.19
N ASP A 20 7.14 -0.55 -3.88
CA ASP A 20 7.47 -0.36 -5.29
C ASP A 20 8.98 -0.33 -5.54
N LYS A 21 9.76 0.35 -4.68
CA LYS A 21 11.23 0.35 -4.76
C LYS A 21 11.81 -1.05 -4.56
N GLN A 22 11.27 -1.81 -3.61
CA GLN A 22 11.71 -3.18 -3.34
C GLN A 22 11.46 -4.09 -4.55
N VAL A 23 10.24 -4.05 -5.10
CA VAL A 23 9.85 -4.86 -6.27
C VAL A 23 10.57 -4.44 -7.54
N TYR A 24 10.88 -3.16 -7.70
CA TYR A 24 11.71 -2.69 -8.82
C TYR A 24 13.15 -3.22 -8.73
N SER A 25 13.68 -3.32 -7.51
CA SER A 25 15.05 -3.79 -7.27
C SER A 25 15.18 -5.31 -7.42
N ASP A 26 14.09 -6.05 -7.18
CA ASP A 26 13.98 -7.49 -7.41
C ASP A 26 12.66 -7.83 -8.14
N PRO A 27 12.65 -7.79 -9.48
CA PRO A 27 11.45 -8.04 -10.28
C PRO A 27 10.87 -9.45 -10.12
N GLU A 28 11.61 -10.43 -9.59
CA GLU A 28 11.11 -11.78 -9.34
C GLU A 28 10.15 -11.82 -8.13
N MET A 29 10.25 -10.86 -7.20
CA MET A 29 9.32 -10.73 -6.06
C MET A 29 7.92 -10.27 -6.44
N LYS A 30 7.73 -9.92 -7.70
CA LYS A 30 6.52 -9.30 -8.21
C LYS A 30 5.41 -10.34 -8.40
N ILE A 31 4.35 -10.23 -7.61
CA ILE A 31 3.20 -11.15 -7.66
C ILE A 31 2.31 -10.87 -8.88
N PHE A 32 2.27 -9.61 -9.35
CA PHE A 32 1.43 -9.21 -10.48
C PHE A 32 2.28 -8.83 -11.69
N PRO A 33 2.03 -9.37 -12.90
CA PRO A 33 2.59 -8.77 -14.09
C PRO A 33 2.00 -7.36 -14.15
N ILE A 34 2.85 -6.35 -13.97
CA ILE A 34 2.58 -4.94 -14.31
C ILE A 34 2.25 -4.98 -15.80
N TYR A 35 0.96 -5.14 -16.07
CA TYR A 35 0.45 -5.76 -17.28
C TYR A 35 0.43 -4.69 -18.37
N LYS A 36 1.14 -4.94 -19.48
CA LYS A 36 0.96 -4.25 -20.78
C LYS A 36 0.90 -2.71 -20.72
N GLY A 37 1.65 -2.07 -19.82
CA GLY A 37 1.84 -0.62 -19.78
C GLY A 37 0.70 0.21 -19.19
N LEU A 38 -0.32 -0.41 -18.57
CA LEU A 38 -1.45 0.33 -17.97
C LEU A 38 -1.21 0.68 -16.49
N ILE A 39 -0.69 -0.26 -15.71
CA ILE A 39 -0.39 -0.08 -14.28
C ILE A 39 1.08 -0.43 -14.07
N ASN A 40 1.86 0.55 -13.61
CA ASN A 40 3.31 0.53 -13.51
C ASN A 40 3.83 0.19 -12.10
N SER A 41 2.98 0.22 -11.07
CA SER A 41 3.38 0.06 -9.67
C SER A 41 2.18 -0.26 -8.76
N TYR A 42 2.43 -0.76 -7.55
CA TYR A 42 1.39 -0.97 -6.52
C TYR A 42 0.81 0.35 -6.03
N LEU A 43 1.64 1.39 -5.91
CA LEU A 43 1.16 2.72 -5.58
C LEU A 43 0.11 3.21 -6.58
N GLN A 44 0.37 3.07 -7.89
CA GLN A 44 -0.61 3.43 -8.94
C GLN A 44 -1.87 2.57 -8.88
N LEU A 45 -1.78 1.31 -8.47
CA LEU A 45 -2.92 0.40 -8.38
C LEU A 45 -3.88 0.77 -7.25
N ILE A 46 -3.37 1.34 -6.16
CA ILE A 46 -4.11 1.46 -4.89
C ILE A 46 -4.49 2.91 -4.58
N TRP A 47 -3.65 3.87 -4.96
CA TRP A 47 -3.78 5.28 -4.58
C TRP A 47 -4.05 6.19 -5.78
N ASP A 48 -5.06 7.04 -5.62
CA ASP A 48 -5.34 8.20 -6.46
C ASP A 48 -4.57 9.40 -5.90
N GLY A 49 -3.50 9.79 -6.61
CA GLY A 49 -2.66 10.90 -6.21
C GLY A 49 -3.24 12.29 -6.49
N GLU A 50 -4.28 12.40 -7.32
CA GLU A 50 -4.95 13.68 -7.58
C GLU A 50 -5.91 14.02 -6.46
N GLU A 51 -6.74 13.05 -6.06
CA GLU A 51 -7.71 13.20 -4.97
C GLU A 51 -7.13 12.85 -3.59
N ASN A 52 -5.88 12.36 -3.56
CA ASN A 52 -5.17 11.93 -2.36
C ASN A 52 -5.97 10.93 -1.52
N ARG A 53 -6.47 9.86 -2.17
CA ARG A 53 -7.30 8.83 -1.54
C ARG A 53 -7.01 7.45 -2.10
N ILE A 54 -7.41 6.42 -1.38
CA ILE A 54 -7.37 5.04 -1.87
C ILE A 54 -8.58 4.82 -2.78
N TYR A 55 -8.40 4.13 -3.92
CA TYR A 55 -9.51 3.85 -4.83
C TYR A 55 -10.63 3.08 -4.13
N GLU A 56 -11.87 3.33 -4.52
CA GLU A 56 -13.07 2.72 -3.91
C GLU A 56 -13.10 1.19 -4.12
N ASP A 57 -12.48 0.69 -5.19
CA ASP A 57 -12.35 -0.74 -5.50
C ASP A 57 -11.23 -1.44 -4.70
N CYS A 58 -10.49 -0.68 -3.89
CA CYS A 58 -9.49 -1.21 -2.97
C CYS A 58 -10.05 -1.19 -1.55
N ALA A 59 -10.06 -2.37 -0.90
CA ALA A 59 -10.40 -2.50 0.51
C ALA A 59 -9.12 -2.63 1.35
N VAL A 60 -8.97 -1.76 2.35
CA VAL A 60 -7.81 -1.72 3.22
C VAL A 60 -8.18 -2.06 4.65
N ASN A 61 -7.55 -3.11 5.18
CA ASN A 61 -7.65 -3.51 6.56
C ASN A 61 -6.27 -3.39 7.21
N ALA A 62 -6.11 -2.42 8.10
CA ALA A 62 -4.84 -2.13 8.75
C ALA A 62 -4.97 -2.21 10.27
N TYR A 63 -4.03 -2.92 10.88
CA TYR A 63 -4.00 -3.11 12.33
C TYR A 63 -2.60 -2.86 12.88
N GLY A 64 -2.54 -2.11 13.97
CA GLY A 64 -1.34 -1.95 14.78
C GLY A 64 -0.96 -3.25 15.53
N PRO A 65 0.19 -3.26 16.20
CA PRO A 65 0.70 -4.44 16.89
C PRO A 65 -0.21 -4.93 18.03
N ASN A 66 -1.00 -4.04 18.64
CA ASN A 66 -1.98 -4.42 19.67
C ASN A 66 -3.40 -4.55 19.10
N ARG A 67 -3.53 -4.73 17.77
CA ARG A 67 -4.80 -4.83 17.04
C ARG A 67 -5.62 -3.55 17.05
N GLU A 68 -4.98 -2.39 17.21
CA GLU A 68 -5.63 -1.10 16.98
C GLU A 68 -5.98 -0.97 15.50
N PHE A 69 -7.26 -0.79 15.17
CA PHE A 69 -7.66 -0.54 13.79
C PHE A 69 -7.18 0.84 13.33
N MET A 70 -6.59 0.91 12.15
CA MET A 70 -6.21 2.15 11.48
C MET A 70 -7.10 2.34 10.26
N ASN A 71 -7.85 3.44 10.24
CA ASN A 71 -8.80 3.72 9.17
C ASN A 71 -8.10 4.37 7.95
N LEU A 72 -7.14 3.66 7.37
CA LEU A 72 -6.32 4.16 6.26
C LEU A 72 -7.13 4.39 4.97
N GLN A 73 -8.31 3.78 4.86
CA GLN A 73 -9.23 4.01 3.75
C GLN A 73 -9.77 5.44 3.75
N ASP A 74 -10.17 5.94 4.93
CA ASP A 74 -10.78 7.27 5.08
C ASP A 74 -9.74 8.36 5.36
N ASP A 75 -8.59 8.02 5.95
CA ASP A 75 -7.50 8.95 6.20
C ASP A 75 -6.13 8.34 5.85
N ILE A 76 -5.67 8.65 4.64
CA ILE A 76 -4.40 8.13 4.13
C ILE A 76 -3.17 8.77 4.81
N ASN A 77 -3.35 9.90 5.50
CA ASN A 77 -2.25 10.63 6.14
C ASN A 77 -2.02 10.16 7.58
N THR A 78 -2.80 9.18 8.05
CA THR A 78 -2.55 8.53 9.33
C THR A 78 -1.18 7.88 9.32
N ASN A 79 -0.34 8.23 10.30
CA ASN A 79 0.94 7.57 10.50
C ASN A 79 0.71 6.09 10.86
N LEU A 80 1.47 5.22 10.22
CA LEU A 80 1.44 3.80 10.49
C LEU A 80 2.12 3.50 11.83
N TYR A 81 1.50 2.66 12.65
CA TYR A 81 2.17 2.17 13.84
C TYR A 81 3.32 1.22 13.47
N PRO A 82 4.41 1.18 14.27
CA PRO A 82 5.46 0.18 14.07
C PRO A 82 4.90 -1.25 14.11
N ASN A 83 5.41 -2.12 13.25
CA ASN A 83 4.96 -3.52 13.13
C ASN A 83 3.47 -3.69 12.83
N SER A 84 2.87 -2.74 12.10
CA SER A 84 1.51 -2.87 11.60
C SER A 84 1.39 -3.97 10.56
N ASN A 85 0.24 -4.65 10.53
CA ASN A 85 -0.14 -5.52 9.43
C ASN A 85 -1.22 -4.83 8.58
N ILE A 86 -0.95 -4.71 7.28
CA ILE A 86 -1.86 -4.08 6.33
C ILE A 86 -2.22 -5.10 5.27
N THR A 87 -3.51 -5.40 5.16
CA THR A 87 -4.07 -6.23 4.10
C THR A 87 -4.84 -5.34 3.14
N ILE A 88 -4.46 -5.39 1.86
CA ILE A 88 -5.13 -4.67 0.79
C ILE A 88 -5.72 -5.68 -0.17
N VAL A 89 -7.03 -5.59 -0.42
CA VAL A 89 -7.76 -6.40 -1.39
C VAL A 89 -8.18 -5.49 -2.52
N VAL A 90 -7.71 -5.79 -3.73
CA VAL A 90 -8.09 -5.06 -4.94
C VAL A 90 -9.15 -5.88 -5.67
N HIS A 91 -10.33 -5.30 -5.83
CA HIS A 91 -11.37 -5.88 -6.67
C HIS A 91 -11.12 -5.43 -8.12
N ALA A 92 -10.86 -6.40 -8.99
CA ALA A 92 -10.82 -6.18 -10.43
C ALA A 92 -12.04 -6.88 -11.04
N ASP A 93 -12.93 -6.12 -11.67
CA ASP A 93 -14.06 -6.63 -12.45
C ASP A 93 -13.59 -7.42 -13.70
#